data_AF-A0A1V1NYW7-F1
#
_entry.id   AF-A0A1V1NYW7-F1
#
_cell.length_a   1.000
_cell.length_b   1.000
_cell.length_c   1.000
_cell.angle_alpha   90.00
_cell.angle_beta   90.00
_cell.angle_gamma   90.00
#
_symmetry.space_group_name_H-M   'P 1'
#
loop_
_entity.id
_entity.type
_entity.pdbx_description
1 polymer ?
#
loop_
_entity_poly.entity_id
_entity_poly.type
_entity_poly.pdbx_seq_one_letter_code
_entity_poly.pdbx_strand_id
1 'polypeptide(L)'
;MTSIAENAKGRHILMQPMPEIAQYYLLIDDINWSIIKHHHCNPDKTWKKGRLVIETSPGNYQVWIHSSNVMSIDNKRYWLKRLRSDPGASPKNRWGRCPGFRNRKAKHRSSEGGYPLAKLIWVDWKYQVTVPQVKSDQKLEN
;
A
#
# COMPACT_ATOMS: atom_id res chain seq x y z
N MET A 1 10.26 7.30 -23.86
CA MET A 1 9.96 5.86 -23.75
C MET A 1 8.80 5.71 -22.77
N THR A 2 7.69 5.06 -23.15
CA THR A 2 6.48 5.02 -22.31
C THR A 2 6.55 3.91 -21.26
N SER A 3 5.86 4.10 -20.12
CA SER A 3 5.79 3.10 -19.04
C SER A 3 5.21 1.75 -19.50
N ILE A 4 4.31 1.77 -20.47
CA ILE A 4 3.73 0.57 -21.11
C ILE A 4 4.84 -0.25 -21.81
N ALA A 5 5.69 0.41 -22.61
CA ALA A 5 6.78 -0.25 -23.32
C ALA A 5 7.78 -0.89 -22.35
N GLU A 6 8.07 -0.22 -21.22
CA GLU A 6 8.97 -0.76 -20.21
C GLU A 6 8.37 -1.95 -19.44
N ASN A 7 7.07 -1.94 -19.15
CA ASN A 7 6.42 -3.10 -18.53
C ASN A 7 6.39 -4.32 -19.46
N ALA A 8 6.20 -4.10 -20.77
CA ALA A 8 6.25 -5.16 -21.78
C ALA A 8 7.65 -5.81 -21.87
N LYS A 9 8.72 -5.02 -21.70
CA LYS A 9 10.11 -5.52 -21.59
C LYS A 9 10.43 -6.21 -20.26
N GLY A 10 9.45 -6.36 -19.38
CA GLY A 10 9.61 -7.06 -18.11
C GLY A 10 9.97 -6.17 -16.92
N ARG A 11 10.01 -4.84 -17.07
CA ARG A 11 10.25 -3.94 -15.93
C ARG A 11 9.03 -3.82 -15.03
N HIS A 12 9.30 -3.58 -13.76
CA HIS A 12 8.29 -3.21 -12.79
C HIS A 12 7.94 -1.73 -12.91
N ILE A 13 6.65 -1.41 -12.94
CA ILE A 13 6.18 -0.04 -12.82
C ILE A 13 5.68 0.17 -11.40
N LEU A 14 6.29 1.16 -10.75
CA LEU A 14 6.07 1.49 -9.34
C LEU A 14 5.67 2.96 -9.23
N MET A 15 5.07 3.31 -8.11
CA MET A 15 4.71 4.69 -7.79
C MET A 15 4.97 4.97 -6.32
N GLN A 16 5.25 6.24 -6.03
CA GLN A 16 5.32 6.77 -4.69
C GLN A 16 4.93 8.25 -4.71
N PRO A 17 4.52 8.83 -3.56
CA PRO A 17 4.33 10.27 -3.43
C PRO A 17 5.64 11.03 -3.71
N MET A 18 5.51 12.28 -4.11
CA MET A 18 6.67 13.17 -4.24
C MET A 18 7.32 13.40 -2.86
N PRO A 19 8.65 13.59 -2.78
CA PRO A 19 9.38 13.70 -1.51
C PRO A 19 8.79 14.74 -0.54
N GLU A 20 8.28 15.86 -1.06
CA GLU A 20 7.75 16.99 -0.30
C GLU A 20 6.47 16.61 0.48
N ILE A 21 5.71 15.65 -0.04
CA ILE A 21 4.44 15.20 0.55
C ILE A 21 4.50 13.78 1.11
N ALA A 22 5.60 13.04 0.92
CA ALA A 22 5.74 11.64 1.34
C ALA A 22 5.49 11.41 2.84
N GLN A 23 5.69 12.43 3.68
CA GLN A 23 5.41 12.38 5.11
C GLN A 23 3.92 12.27 5.47
N TYR A 24 3.02 12.61 4.54
CA TYR A 24 1.56 12.47 4.69
C TYR A 24 1.02 11.12 4.19
N TYR A 25 1.90 10.23 3.71
CA TYR A 25 1.48 8.94 3.16
C TYR A 25 2.09 7.78 3.92
N LEU A 26 1.27 6.73 4.09
CA LEU A 26 1.68 5.43 4.63
C LEU A 26 1.28 4.34 3.64
N LEU A 27 2.23 3.49 3.26
CA LEU A 27 1.98 2.31 2.43
C LEU A 27 2.01 1.05 3.29
N ILE A 28 0.86 0.39 3.39
CA ILE A 28 0.68 -0.95 3.93
C ILE A 28 0.81 -1.93 2.76
N ASP A 29 1.65 -2.94 2.91
CA ASP A 29 2.04 -3.85 1.83
C ASP A 29 1.92 -5.30 2.25
N ASP A 30 1.76 -6.17 1.25
CA ASP A 30 1.66 -7.62 1.37
C ASP A 30 0.56 -8.09 2.34
N ILE A 31 -0.62 -7.47 2.25
CA ILE A 31 -1.79 -7.83 3.06
C ILE A 31 -2.84 -8.60 2.26
N ASN A 32 -3.63 -9.43 2.94
CA ASN A 32 -4.70 -10.23 2.33
C ASN A 32 -6.09 -9.60 2.58
N TRP A 33 -7.13 -10.22 2.01
CA TRP A 33 -8.49 -9.69 2.09
C TRP A 33 -9.08 -9.67 3.51
N SER A 34 -8.66 -10.56 4.42
CA SER A 34 -9.15 -10.52 5.80
C SER A 34 -8.61 -9.31 6.55
N ILE A 35 -7.34 -8.95 6.34
CA ILE A 35 -6.73 -7.72 6.85
C ILE A 35 -7.42 -6.48 6.26
N ILE A 36 -7.72 -6.50 4.95
CA ILE A 36 -8.48 -5.43 4.29
C ILE A 36 -9.81 -5.19 4.99
N LYS A 37 -10.64 -6.23 5.16
CA LYS A 37 -11.95 -6.10 5.82
C LYS A 37 -11.82 -5.59 7.26
N HIS A 38 -10.83 -6.08 7.99
CA HIS A 38 -10.68 -5.76 9.41
C HIS A 38 -10.16 -4.33 9.66
N HIS A 39 -9.19 -3.87 8.86
CA HIS A 39 -8.52 -2.59 9.11
C HIS A 39 -8.93 -1.45 8.17
N HIS A 40 -9.37 -1.75 6.94
CA HIS A 40 -9.57 -0.76 5.88
C HIS A 40 -11.03 -0.57 5.46
N CYS A 41 -11.93 -1.43 5.95
CA CYS A 41 -13.38 -1.23 5.87
C CYS A 41 -13.96 -0.80 7.22
N ASN A 42 -15.12 -0.15 7.18
CA ASN A 42 -15.99 0.09 8.33
C ASN A 42 -16.82 -1.17 8.63
N PRO A 43 -17.48 -1.26 9.80
CA PRO A 43 -18.33 -2.40 10.16
C PRO A 43 -19.46 -2.67 9.15
N ASP A 44 -19.96 -1.64 8.48
CA ASP A 44 -20.98 -1.71 7.42
C ASP A 44 -20.42 -2.16 6.04
N LYS A 45 -19.14 -2.55 5.98
CA LYS A 45 -18.40 -2.96 4.78
C LYS A 45 -18.09 -1.83 3.80
N THR A 46 -18.38 -0.57 4.13
CA THR A 46 -17.89 0.58 3.35
C THR A 46 -16.40 0.79 3.56
N TRP A 47 -15.73 1.47 2.62
CA TRP A 47 -14.31 1.76 2.74
C TRP A 47 -14.05 2.93 3.72
N LYS A 48 -12.96 2.83 4.49
CA LYS A 48 -12.46 3.99 5.23
C LYS A 48 -11.94 5.05 4.26
N LYS A 49 -12.20 6.32 4.56
CA LYS A 49 -11.82 7.49 3.75
C LYS A 49 -10.31 7.63 3.57
N GLY A 50 -9.84 8.30 2.53
CA GLY A 50 -8.43 8.61 2.31
C GLY A 50 -7.55 7.37 2.17
N ARG A 51 -8.02 6.37 1.41
CA ARG A 51 -7.20 5.22 1.01
C ARG A 51 -7.19 5.02 -0.50
N LEU A 52 -6.12 4.42 -0.97
CA LEU A 52 -6.01 3.82 -2.29
C LEU A 52 -5.65 2.34 -2.11
N VAL A 53 -6.51 1.46 -2.61
CA VAL A 53 -6.41 0.00 -2.46
C VAL A 53 -6.09 -0.62 -3.80
N ILE A 54 -5.05 -1.43 -3.84
CA ILE A 54 -4.52 -2.04 -5.07
C ILE A 54 -4.34 -3.53 -4.83
N GLU A 55 -4.90 -4.36 -5.70
CA GLU A 55 -4.55 -5.78 -5.76
C GLU A 55 -3.29 -5.93 -6.61
N THR A 56 -2.17 -6.29 -5.98
CA THR A 56 -0.85 -6.39 -6.65
C THR A 56 -0.64 -7.70 -7.39
N SER A 57 -1.31 -8.75 -6.94
CA SER A 57 -1.47 -10.07 -7.54
C SER A 57 -2.69 -10.73 -6.87
N PRO A 58 -3.27 -11.80 -7.44
CA PRO A 58 -4.48 -12.40 -6.89
C PRO A 58 -4.38 -12.65 -5.37
N GLY A 59 -5.26 -12.04 -4.60
CA GLY A 59 -5.33 -12.17 -3.14
C GLY A 59 -4.30 -11.37 -2.33
N ASN A 60 -3.40 -10.61 -2.95
CA ASN A 60 -2.37 -9.81 -2.29
C ASN A 60 -2.56 -8.31 -2.59
N TYR A 61 -2.66 -7.51 -1.54
CA TYR A 61 -3.07 -6.11 -1.62
C TYR A 61 -2.04 -5.16 -1.03
N GLN A 62 -2.08 -3.93 -1.55
CA GLN A 62 -1.40 -2.76 -1.02
C GLN A 62 -2.45 -1.69 -0.70
N VAL A 63 -2.23 -0.96 0.39
CA VAL A 63 -3.07 0.17 0.77
C VAL A 63 -2.20 1.39 1.06
N TRP A 64 -2.44 2.45 0.31
CA TRP A 64 -1.96 3.77 0.68
C TRP A 64 -2.98 4.44 1.59
N ILE A 65 -2.52 5.07 2.67
CA ILE A 65 -3.31 5.96 3.52
C ILE A 65 -2.82 7.38 3.29
N HIS A 66 -3.75 8.29 2.97
CA HIS A 66 -3.50 9.72 2.87
C HIS A 66 -3.87 10.38 4.21
N SER A 67 -2.84 10.78 4.95
CA SER A 67 -2.92 11.39 6.26
C SER A 67 -3.10 12.90 6.15
N SER A 68 -3.89 13.51 7.02
CA SER A 68 -3.99 14.98 7.17
C SER A 68 -2.85 15.56 7.99
N ASN A 69 -2.17 14.73 8.78
CA ASN A 69 -1.03 15.12 9.61
C ASN A 69 0.25 14.36 9.22
N VAL A 70 1.38 15.05 9.40
CA VAL A 70 2.73 14.50 9.18
C VAL A 70 2.96 13.27 10.06
N MET A 71 3.56 12.23 9.49
CA MET A 71 3.95 11.04 10.23
C MET A 71 5.47 10.91 10.31
N SER A 72 6.01 10.90 11.53
CA SER A 72 7.41 10.53 11.78
C SER A 72 7.66 9.07 11.37
N ILE A 73 8.92 8.72 11.13
CA ILE A 73 9.30 7.34 10.77
C ILE A 73 8.87 6.34 11.85
N ASP A 74 8.99 6.68 13.13
CA ASP A 74 8.59 5.79 14.22
C ASP A 74 7.07 5.63 14.32
N ASN A 75 6.31 6.71 14.11
CA ASN A 75 4.85 6.62 14.03
C ASN A 75 4.44 5.72 12.85
N LYS A 76 5.10 5.84 11.69
CA LYS A 76 4.86 4.94 10.54
C LYS A 76 5.16 3.49 10.90
N ARG A 77 6.30 3.20 11.54
CA ARG A 77 6.67 1.83 11.97
C ARG A 77 5.63 1.21 12.90
N TYR A 78 5.16 1.98 13.89
CA TYR A 78 4.11 1.52 14.81
C TYR A 78 2.86 1.09 14.04
N TRP A 79 2.37 1.96 13.15
CA TRP A 79 1.14 1.69 12.40
C TRP A 79 1.31 0.55 11.40
N LEU A 80 2.47 0.40 10.75
CA LEU A 80 2.73 -0.74 9.87
C LEU A 80 2.64 -2.07 10.62
N LYS A 81 3.22 -2.15 11.84
CA LYS A 81 3.10 -3.34 12.68
C LYS A 81 1.64 -3.60 13.09
N ARG A 82 0.93 -2.55 13.54
CA ARG A 82 -0.47 -2.65 13.99
C ARG A 82 -1.41 -3.06 12.85
N LEU A 83 -1.17 -2.58 11.64
CA LEU A 83 -1.95 -2.87 10.44
C LEU A 83 -1.49 -4.13 9.69
N ARG A 84 -0.60 -4.93 10.31
CA ARG A 84 -0.12 -6.22 9.77
C ARG A 84 0.57 -6.10 8.40
N SER A 85 1.21 -4.97 8.11
CA SER A 85 2.05 -4.81 6.92
C SER A 85 3.26 -5.76 6.99
N ASP A 86 3.86 -6.05 5.83
CA ASP A 86 5.15 -6.74 5.74
C ASP A 86 6.19 -6.20 6.75
N PRO A 87 6.63 -7.00 7.74
CA PRO A 87 7.59 -6.60 8.76
C PRO A 87 8.97 -6.26 8.21
N GLY A 88 9.35 -6.85 7.08
CA GLY A 88 10.68 -6.68 6.49
C GLY A 88 10.87 -5.32 5.83
N ALA A 89 9.82 -4.50 5.78
CA ALA A 89 9.79 -3.43 4.82
C ALA A 89 9.64 -2.05 5.47
N SER A 90 10.66 -1.23 5.22
CA SER A 90 10.85 0.08 5.82
C SER A 90 9.83 1.10 5.31
N PRO A 91 9.32 2.01 6.18
CA PRO A 91 8.46 3.10 5.76
C PRO A 91 9.20 4.24 5.04
N LYS A 92 10.55 4.24 5.02
CA LYS A 92 11.36 5.27 4.35
C LYS A 92 11.42 5.01 2.84
N ASN A 93 10.98 5.98 2.04
CA ASN A 93 11.08 5.98 0.56
C ASN A 93 10.50 4.70 -0.09
N ARG A 94 9.28 4.34 0.33
CA ARG A 94 8.66 3.08 -0.09
C ARG A 94 7.88 3.24 -1.40
N TRP A 95 8.09 2.29 -2.30
CA TRP A 95 7.44 2.22 -3.60
C TRP A 95 6.30 1.21 -3.60
N GLY A 96 5.13 1.63 -4.06
CA GLY A 96 3.96 0.77 -4.29
C GLY A 96 3.85 0.35 -5.76
N ARG A 97 3.02 -0.65 -6.04
CA ARG A 97 2.67 -1.05 -7.42
C ARG A 97 1.79 -0.01 -8.07
N CYS A 98 2.10 0.36 -9.30
CA CYS A 98 1.21 1.19 -10.10
C CYS A 98 0.11 0.30 -10.71
N PRO A 99 -1.19 0.59 -10.49
CA PRO A 99 -2.26 -0.18 -11.11
C PRO A 99 -2.25 0.00 -12.64
N GLY A 100 -2.73 -1.00 -13.37
CA GLY A 100 -2.71 -1.02 -14.84
C GLY A 100 -1.43 -1.63 -15.45
N PHE A 101 -0.46 -2.03 -14.63
CA PHE A 101 0.76 -2.71 -15.10
C PHE A 101 0.86 -4.13 -14.54
N ARG A 102 1.51 -5.02 -15.29
CA ARG A 102 1.70 -6.41 -14.86
C ARG A 102 2.78 -6.52 -13.78
N ASN A 103 2.52 -7.32 -12.76
CA ASN A 103 3.48 -7.62 -11.70
C ASN A 103 4.48 -8.68 -12.19
N ARG A 104 5.62 -8.22 -12.69
CA ARG A 104 6.68 -9.06 -13.31
C ARG A 104 7.52 -9.93 -12.35
N LYS A 105 7.09 -10.13 -11.09
CA LYS A 105 7.86 -10.95 -10.12
C LYS A 105 7.79 -12.39 -10.57
N ALA A 106 8.92 -13.08 -10.65
CA ALA A 106 9.01 -14.45 -11.17
C ALA A 106 8.01 -15.42 -10.49
N LYS A 107 7.80 -15.29 -9.17
CA LYS A 107 6.84 -16.10 -8.39
C LYS A 107 5.37 -15.97 -8.83
N HIS A 108 5.04 -14.96 -9.64
CA HIS A 108 3.68 -14.73 -10.15
C HIS A 108 3.55 -15.04 -11.63
N ARG A 109 4.57 -15.64 -12.26
CA ARG A 109 4.51 -16.07 -13.65
C ARG A 109 3.57 -17.28 -13.74
N SER A 110 2.56 -17.22 -14.61
CA SER A 110 1.69 -18.36 -14.88
C SER A 110 2.43 -19.43 -15.71
N SER A 111 1.84 -20.62 -15.81
CA SER A 111 2.30 -21.71 -16.69
C SER A 111 2.42 -21.26 -18.15
N GLU A 112 1.51 -20.39 -18.60
CA GLU A 112 1.49 -19.77 -19.93
C GLU A 112 2.50 -18.61 -20.08
N GLY A 113 3.28 -18.32 -19.04
CA GLY A 113 4.29 -17.25 -19.04
C GLY A 113 3.74 -15.84 -18.80
N GLY A 114 2.44 -15.70 -18.54
CA GLY A 114 1.78 -14.45 -18.22
C GLY A 114 2.08 -13.97 -16.79
N TYR A 115 1.76 -12.71 -16.51
CA TYR A 115 1.89 -12.10 -15.19
C TYR A 115 0.60 -11.37 -14.82
N PRO A 116 0.16 -11.38 -13.55
CA PRO A 116 -1.09 -10.75 -13.15
C PRO A 116 -1.02 -9.23 -13.32
N LEU A 117 -2.14 -8.65 -13.74
CA LEU A 117 -2.34 -7.21 -13.77
C LEU A 117 -2.54 -6.69 -12.35
N ALA A 118 -1.80 -5.66 -11.94
CA ALA A 118 -2.10 -4.94 -10.72
C ALA A 118 -3.39 -4.13 -10.92
N LYS A 119 -4.40 -4.34 -10.08
CA LYS A 119 -5.73 -3.73 -10.24
C LYS A 119 -5.97 -2.65 -9.22
N LEU A 120 -6.55 -1.53 -9.67
CA LEU A 120 -7.15 -0.56 -8.77
C LEU A 120 -8.44 -1.16 -8.20
N ILE A 121 -8.53 -1.33 -6.89
CA ILE A 121 -9.72 -1.87 -6.21
C ILE A 121 -10.63 -0.75 -5.74
N TRP A 122 -10.04 0.27 -5.11
CA TRP A 122 -10.79 1.42 -4.61
C TRP A 122 -9.88 2.62 -4.41
N VAL A 123 -10.43 3.83 -4.52
CA VAL A 123 -9.72 5.07 -4.24
C VAL A 123 -10.67 6.11 -3.66
N ASP A 124 -10.24 6.75 -2.59
CA ASP A 124 -10.75 8.04 -2.15
C ASP A 124 -9.64 9.07 -2.25
N TRP A 125 -9.75 9.90 -3.29
CA TRP A 125 -8.82 10.98 -3.60
C TRP A 125 -9.22 12.30 -2.93
N LYS A 126 -10.43 12.38 -2.36
CA LYS A 126 -11.01 13.62 -1.85
C LYS A 126 -10.67 13.85 -0.38
N TYR A 127 -10.73 12.80 0.42
CA TYR A 127 -10.59 12.93 1.88
C TYR A 127 -9.23 12.46 2.37
N GLN A 128 -8.81 13.06 3.48
CA GLN A 128 -7.67 12.63 4.28
C GLN A 128 -8.17 12.04 5.60
N VAL A 129 -7.29 11.35 6.32
CA VAL A 129 -7.55 10.90 7.69
C VAL A 129 -6.52 11.43 8.65
N THR A 130 -6.95 11.79 9.86
CA THR A 130 -6.00 12.05 10.94
C THR A 130 -5.48 10.72 11.47
N VAL A 131 -4.19 10.45 11.30
CA VAL A 131 -3.55 9.27 11.87
C VAL A 131 -3.04 9.62 13.28
N PRO A 132 -3.45 8.89 14.33
CA PRO A 132 -3.01 9.21 15.69
C PRO A 132 -1.48 9.14 15.80
N GLN A 133 -0.91 10.12 16.51
CA GLN A 133 0.51 10.15 16.80
C GLN A 133 0.80 9.26 18.00
N VAL A 134 1.75 8.35 17.86
CA VAL A 134 2.16 7.45 18.94
C VAL A 134 3.45 7.96 19.55
N LYS A 135 3.45 8.17 20.87
CA LYS A 135 4.66 8.53 21.62
C LYS A 135 5.58 7.30 21.66
N SER A 136 6.89 7.53 21.59
CA SER A 136 7.94 6.49 21.58
C SER A 136 7.82 5.45 22.70
N ASP A 137 7.17 5.79 23.81
CA ASP A 137 7.17 4.99 25.03
C ASP A 137 5.96 4.05 25.17
N GLN A 138 5.00 4.10 24.23
CA GLN A 138 3.91 3.12 24.17
C GLN A 138 4.42 1.80 23.59
N LYS A 139 5.10 1.01 24.42
CA LYS A 139 5.33 -0.42 24.15
C LYS A 139 3.98 -1.08 23.89
N LEU A 140 3.83 -1.67 22.71
CA LEU A 140 2.69 -2.49 22.35
C LEU A 140 2.60 -3.66 23.34
N GLU A 141 1.62 -3.64 24.24
CA GLU A 141 1.20 -4.84 24.96
C GLU A 141 0.67 -5.86 23.94
N ASN A 142 1.11 -7.11 24.10
CA ASN A 142 0.91 -8.22 23.16
C ASN A 142 -0.56 -8.65 23.06
#